data_AF-A0A4U7N4Y1-F1
#
_entry.id   AF-A0A4U7N4Y1-F1
#
_cell.length_a   1.000
_cell.length_b   1.000
_cell.length_c   1.000
_cell.angle_alpha   90.00
_cell.angle_beta   90.00
_cell.angle_gamma   90.00
#
_symmetry.space_group_name_H-M   'P 1'
#
loop_
_entity.id
_entity.type
_entity.pdbx_description
1 polymer ?
#
loop_
_entity_poly.entity_id
_entity_poly.type
_entity_poly.pdbx_seq_one_letter_code
_entity_poly.pdbx_strand_id
1 'polypeptide(L)'
;MSNIVQLNVPSLRQSHQDRYGALMQSFAKHRRFGDDVFWLKENAELLNILECSGAKVGEDALMTYQGFYAQVEKRLQFFPQYYRFLLSICLDLEDLGMAGSKGAALVDWVAEQGFAHAELSDLQRMEARRLMARRGQDPFARDGGLEDRMRQFIARSATFAMPNKKAAYELTHAVFYLSEYGRKDPQLDTETRTSLEFTGLLAFLEQNADLLAEVCIALTYGGFAVPEIWKTWLVRHTHLFDVESGGQVTPQDDYHEFLVCNWMMSTCGQQGFFKPMAHDRMAFFRPEGTAGPLRELSECMYNLDEARTDDWEAMRPLVLDQLSEDAQVVVSWAETSSDKFGAFFQGFARTSLALVAM
;
A
#
# COMPACT_ATOMS: atom_id res chain seq x y z
N MET A 1 -57.88 11.39 -6.09
CA MET A 1 -56.77 11.15 -7.03
C MET A 1 -55.52 11.74 -6.40
N SER A 2 -54.59 10.89 -5.99
CA SER A 2 -53.33 11.32 -5.37
C SER A 2 -52.37 11.74 -6.49
N ASN A 3 -52.02 13.03 -6.54
CA ASN A 3 -50.98 13.52 -7.43
C ASN A 3 -49.62 13.09 -6.87
N ILE A 4 -49.07 12.01 -7.42
CA ILE A 4 -47.67 11.64 -7.18
C ILE A 4 -46.82 12.64 -7.97
N VAL A 5 -46.20 13.58 -7.25
CA VAL A 5 -45.16 14.46 -7.81
C VAL A 5 -43.87 13.65 -7.88
N GLN A 6 -43.44 13.25 -9.07
CA GLN A 6 -42.10 12.72 -9.27
C GLN A 6 -41.10 13.87 -9.08
N LEU A 7 -40.36 13.84 -7.98
CA LEU A 7 -39.17 14.64 -7.77
C LEU A 7 -38.05 14.08 -8.67
N ASN A 8 -37.94 14.59 -9.90
CA ASN A 8 -36.74 14.48 -10.72
C ASN A 8 -35.69 15.47 -10.17
N VAL A 9 -35.10 15.14 -9.01
CA VAL A 9 -33.84 15.78 -8.60
C VAL A 9 -32.74 15.00 -9.34
N PRO A 10 -31.99 15.62 -10.27
CA PRO A 10 -30.80 14.99 -10.80
C PRO A 10 -29.92 14.63 -9.60
N SER A 11 -29.64 13.35 -9.38
CA SER A 11 -28.62 13.00 -8.41
C SER A 11 -27.32 13.63 -8.91
N LEU A 12 -26.84 14.67 -8.22
CA LEU A 12 -25.52 15.28 -8.43
C LEU A 12 -24.44 14.27 -7.98
N ARG A 13 -24.41 13.09 -8.60
CA ARG A 13 -23.37 12.08 -8.36
C ARG A 13 -22.11 12.64 -8.99
N GLN A 14 -21.18 13.05 -8.14
CA GLN A 14 -19.84 13.50 -8.53
C GLN A 14 -19.19 12.43 -9.42
N SER A 15 -18.64 12.85 -10.57
CA SER A 15 -17.97 11.91 -11.47
C SER A 15 -16.65 11.41 -10.84
N HIS A 16 -16.04 10.37 -11.43
CA HIS A 16 -14.70 9.94 -11.02
C HIS A 16 -13.66 11.05 -11.20
N GLN A 17 -13.72 11.73 -12.34
CA GLN A 17 -12.80 12.80 -12.68
C GLN A 17 -12.92 13.97 -11.69
N ASP A 18 -14.14 14.32 -11.29
CA ASP A 18 -14.39 15.35 -10.28
C ASP A 18 -13.82 14.94 -8.91
N ARG A 19 -13.97 13.66 -8.51
CA ARG A 19 -13.43 13.15 -7.25
C ARG A 19 -11.90 13.16 -7.23
N TYR A 20 -11.26 12.73 -8.32
CA TYR A 20 -9.81 12.81 -8.46
C TYR A 20 -9.33 14.26 -8.45
N GLY A 21 -10.04 15.15 -9.14
CA GLY A 21 -9.73 16.59 -9.13
C GLY A 21 -9.82 17.20 -7.73
N ALA A 22 -10.87 16.88 -6.97
CA ALA A 22 -11.02 17.30 -5.59
C ALA A 22 -9.91 16.76 -4.68
N LEU A 23 -9.56 15.48 -4.78
CA LEU A 23 -8.43 14.87 -4.05
C LEU A 23 -7.11 15.56 -4.38
N MET A 24 -6.79 15.69 -5.67
CA MET A 24 -5.57 16.35 -6.14
C MET A 24 -5.48 17.80 -5.64
N GLN A 25 -6.59 18.54 -5.67
CA GLN A 25 -6.64 19.89 -5.14
C GLN A 25 -6.41 19.93 -3.63
N SER A 26 -7.06 19.03 -2.88
CA SER A 26 -6.92 18.95 -1.43
C SER A 26 -5.46 18.69 -1.01
N PHE A 27 -4.83 17.67 -1.60
CA PHE A 27 -3.44 17.28 -1.31
C PHE A 27 -2.43 18.34 -1.74
N ALA A 28 -2.62 18.96 -2.90
CA ALA A 28 -1.69 19.96 -3.41
C ALA A 28 -1.77 21.29 -2.66
N LYS A 29 -2.97 21.75 -2.27
CA LYS A 29 -3.21 23.13 -1.82
C LYS A 29 -3.75 23.29 -0.40
N HIS A 30 -4.40 22.29 0.17
CA HIS A 30 -5.22 22.49 1.37
C HIS A 30 -4.78 21.67 2.59
N ARG A 31 -4.28 20.44 2.41
CA ARG A 31 -3.85 19.55 3.50
C ARG A 31 -2.51 19.94 4.11
N ARG A 32 -1.47 19.97 3.27
CA ARG A 32 -0.08 20.28 3.64
C ARG A 32 0.43 21.46 2.82
N PHE A 33 1.53 22.07 3.26
CA PHE A 33 2.17 23.18 2.55
C PHE A 33 3.34 22.66 1.70
N GLY A 34 3.53 23.24 0.51
CA GLY A 34 4.41 22.71 -0.55
C GLY A 34 5.90 22.62 -0.26
N ASP A 35 6.38 23.10 0.89
CA ASP A 35 7.80 23.06 1.28
C ASP A 35 8.09 22.02 2.38
N ASP A 36 7.08 21.22 2.75
CA ASP A 36 7.17 20.16 3.75
C ASP A 36 7.44 18.79 3.10
N VAL A 37 8.29 17.97 3.70
CA VAL A 37 8.53 16.58 3.28
C VAL A 37 7.24 15.76 3.34
N PHE A 38 6.33 16.06 4.27
CA PHE A 38 5.02 15.40 4.32
C PHE A 38 4.15 15.74 3.11
N TRP A 39 4.26 16.95 2.56
CA TRP A 39 3.60 17.30 1.30
C TRP A 39 4.17 16.48 0.14
N LEU A 40 5.50 16.36 0.05
CA LEU A 40 6.14 15.56 -1.00
C LEU A 40 5.70 14.10 -0.94
N LYS A 41 5.66 13.51 0.25
CA LYS A 41 5.21 12.14 0.47
C LYS A 41 3.74 11.95 0.05
N GLU A 42 2.83 12.73 0.64
CA GLU A 42 1.38 12.63 0.41
C GLU A 42 1.03 12.78 -1.09
N ASN A 43 1.67 13.73 -1.79
CA ASN A 43 1.40 13.98 -3.20
C ASN A 43 2.06 12.94 -4.12
N ALA A 44 3.26 12.44 -3.80
CA ALA A 44 3.89 11.35 -4.55
C ALA A 44 3.04 10.08 -4.49
N GLU A 45 2.51 9.73 -3.32
CA GLU A 45 1.65 8.56 -3.13
C GLU A 45 0.33 8.69 -3.90
N LEU A 46 -0.39 9.81 -3.73
CA LEU A 46 -1.64 10.04 -4.45
C LEU A 46 -1.45 9.96 -5.97
N LEU A 47 -0.46 10.69 -6.50
CA LEU A 47 -0.24 10.75 -7.95
C LEU A 47 0.20 9.39 -8.51
N ASN A 48 1.10 8.67 -7.83
CA ASN A 48 1.50 7.33 -8.25
C ASN A 48 0.31 6.36 -8.25
N ILE A 49 -0.56 6.39 -7.24
CA ILE A 49 -1.77 5.53 -7.18
C ILE A 49 -2.73 5.86 -8.32
N LEU A 50 -2.98 7.15 -8.59
CA LEU A 50 -3.82 7.55 -9.72
C LEU A 50 -3.22 7.10 -11.06
N GLU A 51 -1.90 7.23 -11.21
CA GLU A 51 -1.17 6.81 -12.42
C GLU A 51 -1.26 5.29 -12.60
N CYS A 52 -0.83 4.50 -11.62
CA CYS A 52 -0.75 3.05 -11.76
C CYS A 52 -2.12 2.35 -11.77
N SER A 53 -3.18 3.01 -11.28
CA SER A 53 -4.57 2.53 -11.42
C SER A 53 -5.23 2.94 -12.75
N GLY A 54 -4.52 3.67 -13.62
CA GLY A 54 -5.03 4.12 -14.92
C GLY A 54 -6.11 5.19 -14.81
N ALA A 55 -6.14 5.96 -13.72
CA ALA A 55 -7.13 7.00 -13.49
C ALA A 55 -7.13 8.04 -14.62
N LYS A 56 -8.33 8.49 -15.01
CA LYS A 56 -8.51 9.60 -15.96
C LYS A 56 -8.74 10.88 -15.18
N VAL A 57 -7.73 11.73 -15.14
CA VAL A 57 -7.74 13.02 -14.44
C VAL A 57 -8.00 14.17 -15.42
N GLY A 58 -8.63 15.24 -14.95
CA GLY A 58 -8.87 16.44 -15.75
C GLY A 58 -7.65 17.35 -15.84
N GLU A 59 -7.57 18.13 -16.92
CA GLU A 59 -6.50 19.13 -17.11
C GLU A 59 -6.45 20.14 -15.95
N ASP A 60 -7.61 20.63 -15.50
CA ASP A 60 -7.70 21.55 -14.35
C ASP A 60 -7.13 20.94 -13.05
N ALA A 61 -7.30 19.63 -12.86
CA ALA A 61 -6.74 18.91 -11.72
C ALA A 61 -5.21 18.88 -11.80
N LEU A 62 -4.65 18.58 -12.97
CA LEU A 62 -3.19 18.61 -13.21
C LEU A 62 -2.62 20.02 -13.05
N MET A 63 -3.35 21.04 -13.51
CA MET A 63 -2.96 22.45 -13.38
C MET A 63 -2.87 22.94 -11.93
N THR A 64 -3.45 22.22 -10.98
CA THR A 64 -3.22 22.46 -9.55
C THR A 64 -1.74 22.33 -9.17
N TYR A 65 -0.97 21.49 -9.87
CA TYR A 65 0.46 21.27 -9.65
C TYR A 65 1.37 22.12 -10.53
N GLN A 66 0.83 23.05 -11.33
CA GLN A 66 1.62 23.88 -12.25
C GLN A 66 2.76 24.62 -11.54
N GLY A 67 2.51 25.16 -10.34
CA GLY A 67 3.53 25.84 -9.54
C GLY A 67 4.68 24.92 -9.12
N PHE A 68 4.38 23.67 -8.74
CA PHE A 68 5.39 22.65 -8.44
C PHE A 68 6.19 22.31 -9.69
N TYR A 69 5.51 21.98 -10.80
CA TYR A 69 6.15 21.58 -12.05
C TYR A 69 7.04 22.69 -12.64
N ALA A 70 6.65 23.95 -12.49
CA ALA A 70 7.47 25.09 -12.91
C ALA A 70 8.80 25.17 -12.12
N GLN A 71 8.82 24.76 -10.86
CA GLN A 71 9.96 24.91 -9.95
C GLN A 71 10.75 23.63 -9.67
N VAL A 72 10.29 22.47 -10.15
CA VAL A 72 10.86 21.15 -9.79
C VAL A 72 12.36 21.05 -10.06
N GLU A 73 12.87 21.62 -11.16
CA GLU A 73 14.31 21.65 -11.48
C GLU A 73 15.12 22.38 -10.39
N LYS A 74 14.67 23.58 -10.00
CA LYS A 74 15.31 24.37 -8.94
C LYS A 74 15.22 23.66 -7.59
N ARG A 75 14.08 23.05 -7.28
CA ARG A 75 13.87 22.30 -6.04
C ARG A 75 14.80 21.09 -5.98
N LEU A 76 14.93 20.35 -7.08
CA LEU A 76 15.79 19.18 -7.14
C LEU A 76 17.27 19.54 -7.02
N GLN A 77 17.70 20.64 -7.65
CA GLN A 77 19.08 21.16 -7.51
C GLN A 77 19.40 21.54 -6.06
N PHE A 78 18.46 22.13 -5.34
CA PHE A 78 18.68 22.64 -3.99
C PHE A 78 18.44 21.59 -2.89
N PHE A 79 17.51 20.65 -3.11
CA PHE A 79 17.15 19.59 -2.17
C PHE A 79 17.31 18.18 -2.79
N PRO A 80 18.54 17.80 -3.18
CA PRO A 80 18.80 16.53 -3.87
C PRO A 80 18.47 15.30 -3.00
N GLN A 81 18.44 15.43 -1.67
CA GLN A 81 18.03 14.35 -0.77
C GLN A 81 16.58 13.89 -0.97
N TYR A 82 15.72 14.71 -1.61
CA TYR A 82 14.33 14.37 -1.89
C TYR A 82 14.08 13.98 -3.35
N TYR A 83 15.14 13.63 -4.10
CA TYR A 83 15.02 13.39 -5.54
C TYR A 83 13.99 12.34 -5.91
N ARG A 84 13.83 11.24 -5.14
CA ARG A 84 12.82 10.21 -5.41
C ARG A 84 11.41 10.76 -5.41
N PHE A 85 11.04 11.57 -4.41
CA PHE A 85 9.72 12.21 -4.37
C PHE A 85 9.54 13.23 -5.50
N LEU A 86 10.55 14.08 -5.74
CA LEU A 86 10.50 15.10 -6.78
C LEU A 86 10.38 14.50 -8.18
N LEU A 87 11.14 13.44 -8.47
CA LEU A 87 11.04 12.67 -9.69
C LEU A 87 9.68 11.97 -9.78
N SER A 88 9.22 11.26 -8.74
CA SER A 88 7.92 10.57 -8.77
C SER A 88 6.81 11.53 -9.14
N ILE A 89 6.65 12.63 -8.41
CA ILE A 89 5.60 13.64 -8.69
C ILE A 89 5.72 14.17 -10.13
N CYS A 90 6.94 14.52 -10.58
CA CYS A 90 7.13 15.05 -11.94
C CYS A 90 6.73 14.03 -13.02
N LEU A 91 7.17 12.78 -12.87
CA LEU A 91 6.92 11.70 -13.82
C LEU A 91 5.44 11.30 -13.81
N ASP A 92 4.82 11.22 -12.63
CA ASP A 92 3.41 10.88 -12.48
C ASP A 92 2.49 11.95 -13.07
N LEU A 93 2.83 13.24 -12.90
CA LEU A 93 2.08 14.33 -13.56
C LEU A 93 2.14 14.21 -15.09
N GLU A 94 3.32 13.97 -15.66
CA GLU A 94 3.49 13.78 -17.11
C GLU A 94 2.77 12.54 -17.61
N ASP A 95 2.91 11.40 -16.93
CA ASP A 95 2.28 10.12 -17.30
C ASP A 95 0.73 10.18 -17.14
N LEU A 96 0.23 11.02 -16.22
CA LEU A 96 -1.21 11.33 -16.08
C LEU A 96 -1.75 12.31 -17.13
N GLY A 97 -0.87 12.88 -17.97
CA GLY A 97 -1.25 13.71 -19.12
C GLY A 97 -0.94 15.20 -18.99
N MET A 98 -0.18 15.64 -17.98
CA MET A 98 0.26 17.03 -17.89
C MET A 98 1.28 17.33 -19.01
N ALA A 99 1.04 18.40 -19.76
CA ALA A 99 1.95 18.79 -20.84
C ALA A 99 3.34 19.21 -20.29
N GLY A 100 4.38 18.65 -20.89
CA GLY A 100 5.77 18.96 -20.58
C GLY A 100 6.71 17.79 -20.84
N SER A 101 8.00 18.00 -20.62
CA SER A 101 9.05 16.99 -20.84
C SER A 101 10.21 17.09 -19.84
N LYS A 102 10.00 17.79 -18.71
CA LYS A 102 11.04 17.97 -17.68
C LYS A 102 11.47 16.64 -17.08
N GLY A 103 10.58 15.66 -16.97
CA GLY A 103 10.85 14.37 -16.35
C GLY A 103 12.04 13.65 -16.97
N ALA A 104 12.17 13.65 -18.30
CA ALA A 104 13.30 13.04 -18.99
C ALA A 104 14.64 13.73 -18.61
N ALA A 105 14.68 15.06 -18.72
CA ALA A 105 15.88 15.83 -18.39
C ALA A 105 16.28 15.70 -16.90
N LEU A 106 15.31 15.62 -15.99
CA LEU A 106 15.57 15.43 -14.56
C LEU A 106 16.11 14.03 -14.27
N VAL A 107 15.58 13.00 -14.93
CA VAL A 107 16.09 11.62 -14.80
C VAL A 107 17.53 11.52 -15.31
N ASP A 108 17.82 12.11 -16.47
CA ASP A 108 19.19 12.17 -17.02
C ASP A 108 20.14 12.89 -16.06
N TRP A 109 19.73 14.05 -15.55
CA TRP A 109 20.54 14.81 -14.61
C TRP A 109 20.79 14.05 -13.29
N VAL A 110 19.76 13.40 -12.73
CA VAL A 110 19.91 12.56 -11.52
C VAL A 110 20.87 11.38 -11.78
N ALA A 111 20.83 10.78 -12.97
CA ALA A 111 21.77 9.74 -13.37
C ALA A 111 23.20 10.27 -13.41
N GLU A 112 23.41 11.43 -14.05
CA GLU A 112 24.72 12.09 -14.15
C GLU A 112 25.31 12.45 -12.78
N GLN A 113 24.47 12.94 -11.85
CA GLN A 113 24.91 13.27 -10.49
C GLN A 113 25.13 12.03 -9.62
N GLY A 114 24.67 10.85 -10.05
CA GLY A 114 24.86 9.59 -9.33
C GLY A 114 24.08 9.47 -8.02
N PHE A 115 22.99 10.22 -7.82
CA PHE A 115 22.27 10.25 -6.54
C PHE A 115 21.79 8.87 -6.06
N ALA A 116 21.37 8.00 -6.98
CA ALA A 116 20.95 6.64 -6.65
C ALA A 116 22.05 5.83 -5.94
N HIS A 117 23.33 6.14 -6.14
CA HIS A 117 24.43 5.44 -5.47
C HIS A 117 24.51 5.72 -3.96
N ALA A 118 23.81 6.75 -3.47
CA ALA A 118 23.72 7.06 -2.04
C ALA A 118 22.62 6.26 -1.32
N GLU A 119 21.79 5.50 -2.05
CA GLU A 119 20.74 4.70 -1.43
C GLU A 119 21.33 3.63 -0.49
N LEU A 120 20.69 3.44 0.66
CA LEU A 120 21.23 2.63 1.75
C LEU A 120 20.84 1.15 1.63
N SER A 121 19.64 0.87 1.13
CA SER A 121 19.12 -0.49 0.99
C SER A 121 18.83 -0.87 -0.47
N ASP A 122 18.80 -2.17 -0.74
CA ASP A 122 18.42 -2.67 -2.06
C ASP A 122 16.98 -2.29 -2.43
N LEU A 123 16.08 -2.18 -1.46
CA LEU A 123 14.72 -1.70 -1.70
C LEU A 123 14.71 -0.26 -2.21
N GLN A 124 15.53 0.63 -1.61
CA GLN A 124 15.66 2.01 -2.07
C GLN A 124 16.31 2.09 -3.45
N ARG A 125 17.29 1.21 -3.74
CA ARG A 125 17.91 1.09 -5.06
C ARG A 125 16.89 0.61 -6.11
N MET A 126 16.02 -0.33 -5.76
CA MET A 126 14.94 -0.78 -6.65
C MET A 126 13.95 0.34 -6.97
N GLU A 127 13.57 1.14 -5.97
CA GLU A 127 12.72 2.31 -6.20
C GLU A 127 13.38 3.30 -7.16
N ALA A 128 14.65 3.64 -6.93
CA ALA A 128 15.42 4.54 -7.79
C ALA A 128 15.54 3.98 -9.23
N ARG A 129 15.86 2.70 -9.37
CA ARG A 129 15.89 1.99 -10.66
C ARG A 129 14.54 2.09 -11.38
N ARG A 130 13.43 1.80 -10.69
CA ARG A 130 12.08 1.88 -11.26
C ARG A 130 11.74 3.30 -11.72
N LEU A 131 12.00 4.31 -10.89
CA LEU A 131 11.72 5.71 -11.24
C LEU A 131 12.48 6.15 -12.49
N MET A 132 13.76 5.84 -12.57
CA MET A 132 14.62 6.25 -13.67
C MET A 132 14.35 5.44 -14.95
N ALA A 133 13.98 4.17 -14.83
CA ALA A 133 13.65 3.31 -15.97
C ALA A 133 12.44 3.84 -16.75
N ARG A 134 11.52 4.60 -16.13
CA ARG A 134 10.39 5.26 -16.80
C ARG A 134 10.80 6.26 -17.89
N ARG A 135 12.06 6.69 -17.90
CA ARG A 135 12.65 7.54 -18.94
C ARG A 135 13.91 6.92 -19.56
N GLY A 136 14.06 5.59 -19.45
CA GLY A 136 15.10 4.83 -20.14
C GLY A 136 16.48 4.78 -19.46
N GLN A 137 16.59 5.24 -18.20
CA GLN A 137 17.84 5.19 -17.44
C GLN A 137 17.81 4.06 -16.41
N ASP A 138 18.87 3.25 -16.35
CA ASP A 138 19.11 2.29 -15.26
C ASP A 138 20.37 2.72 -14.49
N PRO A 139 20.24 3.33 -13.29
CA PRO A 139 21.38 3.76 -12.49
C PRO A 139 22.26 2.60 -12.01
N PHE A 140 21.77 1.37 -12.07
CA PHE A 140 22.46 0.18 -11.59
C PHE A 140 22.60 -0.89 -12.69
N ALA A 141 22.70 -0.51 -13.97
CA ALA A 141 22.83 -1.46 -15.08
C ALA A 141 23.99 -2.47 -14.93
N ARG A 142 24.97 -2.16 -14.08
CA ARG A 142 26.12 -3.03 -13.76
C ARG A 142 25.92 -3.91 -12.52
N ASP A 143 24.91 -3.67 -11.69
CA ASP A 143 24.54 -4.53 -10.57
C ASP A 143 23.49 -5.54 -11.03
N GLY A 144 23.98 -6.64 -11.61
CA GLY A 144 23.14 -7.78 -12.01
C GLY A 144 22.53 -8.53 -10.83
N GLY A 145 23.03 -8.35 -9.60
CA GLY A 145 22.56 -9.07 -8.42
C GLY A 145 21.49 -8.33 -7.61
N LEU A 146 21.18 -7.07 -7.92
CA LEU A 146 20.19 -6.28 -7.15
C LEU A 146 18.83 -6.98 -7.09
N GLU A 147 18.36 -7.44 -8.25
CA GLU A 147 17.07 -8.13 -8.33
C GLU A 147 17.12 -9.51 -7.64
N ASP A 148 18.21 -10.25 -7.81
CA ASP A 148 18.41 -11.55 -7.17
C ASP A 148 18.34 -11.46 -5.65
N ARG A 149 18.99 -10.45 -5.05
CA ARG A 149 18.95 -10.22 -3.58
C ARG A 149 17.54 -9.91 -3.11
N MET A 150 16.79 -9.11 -3.88
CA MET A 150 15.40 -8.80 -3.57
C MET A 150 14.50 -10.04 -3.67
N ARG A 151 14.67 -10.84 -4.73
CA ARG A 151 13.94 -12.10 -4.92
C ARG A 151 14.23 -13.10 -3.81
N GLN A 152 15.49 -13.24 -3.39
CA GLN A 152 15.88 -14.08 -2.26
C GLN A 152 15.25 -13.63 -0.94
N PHE A 153 15.16 -12.32 -0.70
CA PHE A 153 14.50 -11.77 0.49
C PHE A 153 13.01 -12.13 0.51
N ILE A 154 12.28 -11.84 -0.58
CA ILE A 154 10.83 -12.04 -0.63
C ILE A 154 10.42 -13.53 -0.68
N ALA A 155 11.28 -14.42 -1.15
CA ALA A 155 11.04 -15.87 -1.14
C ALA A 155 11.26 -16.51 0.24
N ARG A 156 11.75 -15.78 1.25
CA ARG A 156 12.06 -16.35 2.58
C ARG A 156 10.82 -16.39 3.49
N SER A 157 9.85 -17.24 3.16
CA SER A 157 8.55 -17.38 3.84
C SER A 157 8.62 -17.48 5.36
N ALA A 158 9.61 -18.18 5.92
CA ALA A 158 9.82 -18.26 7.37
C ALA A 158 9.98 -16.88 8.06
N THR A 159 10.51 -15.87 7.36
CA THR A 159 10.61 -14.48 7.86
C THR A 159 9.22 -13.87 8.07
N PHE A 160 8.28 -14.25 7.22
CA PHE A 160 6.95 -13.65 7.11
C PHE A 160 5.88 -14.41 7.89
N ALA A 161 6.20 -15.55 8.51
CA ALA A 161 5.37 -16.17 9.53
C ALA A 161 5.47 -15.47 10.90
N MET A 162 6.41 -14.51 11.03
CA MET A 162 6.72 -13.81 12.26
C MET A 162 6.21 -12.36 12.23
N PRO A 163 5.62 -11.84 13.32
CA PRO A 163 5.24 -10.43 13.39
C PRO A 163 6.46 -9.50 13.24
N ASN A 164 6.67 -8.99 12.03
CA ASN A 164 7.70 -8.01 11.71
C ASN A 164 7.15 -7.02 10.68
N LYS A 165 6.54 -5.95 11.19
CA LYS A 165 5.87 -4.93 10.38
C LYS A 165 6.80 -4.37 9.29
N LYS A 166 8.06 -4.08 9.63
CA LYS A 166 9.01 -3.53 8.65
C LYS A 166 9.24 -4.50 7.49
N ALA A 167 9.57 -5.76 7.77
CA ALA A 167 9.80 -6.75 6.73
C ALA A 167 8.56 -6.96 5.85
N ALA A 168 7.36 -6.93 6.43
CA ALA A 168 6.10 -7.07 5.72
C ALA A 168 5.87 -5.98 4.65
N TYR A 169 6.10 -4.71 4.97
CA TYR A 169 6.01 -3.63 3.98
C TYR A 169 7.17 -3.68 2.96
N GLU A 170 8.37 -4.09 3.38
CA GLU A 170 9.48 -4.25 2.42
C GLU A 170 9.19 -5.37 1.40
N LEU A 171 8.47 -6.42 1.80
CA LEU A 171 8.00 -7.48 0.89
C LEU A 171 7.03 -6.94 -0.17
N THR A 172 5.99 -6.22 0.23
CA THR A 172 4.99 -5.68 -0.71
C THR A 172 5.63 -4.66 -1.65
N HIS A 173 6.46 -3.75 -1.14
CA HIS A 173 7.19 -2.76 -1.93
C HIS A 173 8.15 -3.42 -2.93
N ALA A 174 8.83 -4.50 -2.55
CA ALA A 174 9.68 -5.25 -3.47
C ALA A 174 8.86 -5.79 -4.66
N VAL A 175 7.68 -6.35 -4.40
CA VAL A 175 6.77 -6.80 -5.46
C VAL A 175 6.31 -5.63 -6.32
N PHE A 176 5.97 -4.48 -5.73
CA PHE A 176 5.57 -3.28 -6.48
C PHE A 176 6.68 -2.78 -7.40
N TYR A 177 7.94 -2.80 -6.97
CA TYR A 177 9.05 -2.39 -7.85
C TYR A 177 9.34 -3.42 -8.94
N LEU A 178 9.31 -4.72 -8.62
CA LEU A 178 9.49 -5.80 -9.59
C LEU A 178 8.42 -5.79 -10.69
N SER A 179 7.16 -5.48 -10.33
CA SER A 179 6.05 -5.40 -11.28
C SER A 179 5.91 -4.04 -11.98
N GLU A 180 6.78 -3.08 -11.64
CA GLU A 180 6.62 -1.67 -12.04
C GLU A 180 5.23 -1.10 -11.70
N TYR A 181 4.74 -1.38 -10.49
CA TYR A 181 3.39 -1.07 -10.02
C TYR A 181 2.32 -1.65 -10.94
N GLY A 182 2.50 -2.91 -11.35
CA GLY A 182 1.54 -3.68 -12.15
C GLY A 182 1.64 -3.51 -13.66
N ARG A 183 2.63 -2.76 -14.17
CA ARG A 183 2.86 -2.60 -15.61
C ARG A 183 3.43 -3.85 -16.28
N LYS A 184 4.10 -4.73 -15.53
CA LYS A 184 4.62 -6.00 -16.03
C LYS A 184 4.45 -7.14 -15.03
N ASP A 185 4.44 -8.36 -15.54
CA ASP A 185 4.47 -9.57 -14.73
C ASP A 185 5.85 -9.69 -14.03
N PRO A 186 5.91 -9.64 -12.69
CA PRO A 186 7.13 -9.80 -11.92
C PRO A 186 7.68 -11.23 -11.90
N GLN A 187 6.94 -12.22 -12.43
CA GLN A 187 7.30 -13.65 -12.46
C GLN A 187 7.65 -14.16 -11.05
N LEU A 188 6.73 -13.99 -10.10
CA LEU A 188 6.93 -14.45 -8.73
C LEU A 188 6.84 -15.97 -8.65
N ASP A 189 7.68 -16.55 -7.79
CA ASP A 189 7.67 -17.98 -7.53
C ASP A 189 6.67 -18.38 -6.43
N THR A 190 6.53 -19.69 -6.21
CA THR A 190 5.62 -20.25 -5.20
C THR A 190 6.03 -19.89 -3.77
N GLU A 191 7.32 -19.66 -3.52
CA GLU A 191 7.80 -19.27 -2.19
C GLU A 191 7.47 -17.82 -1.86
N THR A 192 7.61 -16.92 -2.84
CA THR A 192 7.15 -15.53 -2.70
C THR A 192 5.64 -15.47 -2.50
N ARG A 193 4.87 -16.30 -3.21
CA ARG A 193 3.42 -16.44 -2.94
C ARG A 193 3.16 -16.83 -1.48
N THR A 194 3.91 -17.79 -0.96
CA THR A 194 3.81 -18.22 0.44
C THR A 194 4.12 -17.08 1.41
N SER A 195 5.17 -16.30 1.14
CA SER A 195 5.52 -15.11 1.94
C SER A 195 4.40 -14.06 1.94
N LEU A 196 3.77 -13.81 0.80
CA LEU A 196 2.63 -12.90 0.67
C LEU A 196 1.41 -13.43 1.45
N GLU A 197 1.10 -14.72 1.35
CA GLU A 197 -0.01 -15.33 2.08
C GLU A 197 0.23 -15.30 3.60
N PHE A 198 1.45 -15.58 4.07
CA PHE A 198 1.80 -15.45 5.49
C PHE A 198 1.70 -14.02 5.99
N THR A 199 2.19 -13.06 5.20
CA THR A 199 2.06 -11.63 5.52
C THR A 199 0.61 -11.18 5.54
N GLY A 200 -0.22 -11.68 4.61
CA GLY A 200 -1.66 -11.43 4.57
C GLY A 200 -2.38 -11.99 5.80
N LEU A 201 -2.03 -13.20 6.24
CA LEU A 201 -2.55 -13.77 7.48
C LEU A 201 -2.16 -12.91 8.69
N LEU A 202 -0.91 -12.47 8.81
CA LEU A 202 -0.49 -11.55 9.88
C LEU A 202 -1.27 -10.24 9.85
N ALA A 203 -1.38 -9.62 8.67
CA ALA A 203 -2.09 -8.35 8.50
C ALA A 203 -3.58 -8.50 8.86
N PHE A 204 -4.21 -9.60 8.45
CA PHE A 204 -5.60 -9.89 8.79
C PHE A 204 -5.77 -10.15 10.30
N LEU A 205 -4.89 -10.92 10.93
CA LEU A 205 -4.91 -11.14 12.39
C LEU A 205 -4.58 -9.88 13.19
N GLU A 206 -3.84 -8.92 12.63
CA GLU A 206 -3.60 -7.60 13.23
C GLU A 206 -4.79 -6.64 12.99
N GLN A 207 -5.74 -6.99 12.11
CA GLN A 207 -6.75 -6.08 11.55
C GLN A 207 -6.11 -4.83 10.90
N ASN A 208 -4.94 -5.02 10.28
CA ASN A 208 -4.18 -3.98 9.60
C ASN A 208 -4.60 -3.91 8.13
N ALA A 209 -5.57 -3.03 7.83
CA ALA A 209 -6.13 -2.90 6.49
C ALA A 209 -5.12 -2.36 5.47
N ASP A 210 -4.24 -1.46 5.90
CA ASP A 210 -3.19 -0.87 5.08
C ASP A 210 -2.28 -1.95 4.49
N LEU A 211 -1.66 -2.77 5.35
CA LEU A 211 -0.78 -3.85 4.93
C LEU A 211 -1.54 -4.96 4.18
N LEU A 212 -2.76 -5.31 4.62
CA LEU A 212 -3.55 -6.34 3.94
C LEU A 212 -3.93 -5.91 2.52
N ALA A 213 -4.24 -4.63 2.31
CA ALA A 213 -4.50 -4.07 0.99
C ALA A 213 -3.25 -4.17 0.10
N GLU A 214 -2.06 -3.82 0.61
CA GLU A 214 -0.82 -3.98 -0.13
C GLU A 214 -0.53 -5.44 -0.51
N VAL A 215 -0.79 -6.39 0.40
CA VAL A 215 -0.66 -7.83 0.11
C VAL A 215 -1.62 -8.25 -1.00
N CYS A 216 -2.87 -7.82 -0.96
CA CYS A 216 -3.86 -8.13 -2.01
C CYS A 216 -3.42 -7.57 -3.38
N ILE A 217 -2.87 -6.35 -3.40
CA ILE A 217 -2.32 -5.74 -4.62
C ILE A 217 -1.11 -6.55 -5.13
N ALA A 218 -0.18 -6.91 -4.24
CA ALA A 218 1.02 -7.69 -4.58
C ALA A 218 0.67 -9.09 -5.12
N LEU A 219 -0.31 -9.77 -4.52
CA LEU A 219 -0.85 -11.04 -5.04
C LEU A 219 -1.42 -10.85 -6.45
N THR A 220 -2.20 -9.80 -6.66
CA THR A 220 -2.79 -9.51 -7.98
C THR A 220 -1.72 -9.23 -9.03
N TYR A 221 -0.71 -8.42 -8.71
CA TYR A 221 0.41 -8.16 -9.61
C TYR A 221 1.27 -9.39 -9.89
N GLY A 222 1.38 -10.32 -8.93
CA GLY A 222 2.02 -11.62 -9.12
C GLY A 222 1.19 -12.63 -9.91
N GLY A 223 -0.02 -12.28 -10.36
CA GLY A 223 -0.92 -13.20 -11.07
C GLY A 223 -1.54 -14.27 -10.17
N PHE A 224 -1.52 -14.08 -8.85
CA PHE A 224 -2.11 -15.01 -7.88
C PHE A 224 -3.54 -14.62 -7.53
N ALA A 225 -4.34 -15.61 -7.14
CA ALA A 225 -5.68 -15.37 -6.61
C ALA A 225 -5.60 -14.72 -5.23
N VAL A 226 -6.34 -13.63 -5.05
CA VAL A 226 -6.51 -12.99 -3.73
C VAL A 226 -7.59 -13.75 -2.94
N PRO A 227 -7.35 -14.10 -1.66
CA PRO A 227 -8.36 -14.68 -0.80
C PRO A 227 -9.65 -13.84 -0.70
N GLU A 228 -10.80 -14.48 -0.97
CA GLU A 228 -12.10 -13.77 -1.03
C GLU A 228 -12.49 -13.14 0.32
N ILE A 229 -12.12 -13.79 1.43
CA ILE A 229 -12.37 -13.29 2.79
C ILE A 229 -11.67 -11.94 3.00
N TRP A 230 -10.40 -11.83 2.62
CA TRP A 230 -9.62 -10.59 2.75
C TRP A 230 -10.19 -9.49 1.86
N LYS A 231 -10.49 -9.81 0.59
CA LYS A 231 -11.09 -8.85 -0.34
C LYS A 231 -12.44 -8.34 0.17
N THR A 232 -13.32 -9.23 0.64
CA THR A 232 -14.63 -8.85 1.17
C THR A 232 -14.51 -7.97 2.41
N TRP A 233 -13.60 -8.32 3.33
CA TRP A 233 -13.32 -7.52 4.51
C TRP A 233 -12.79 -6.13 4.15
N LEU A 234 -11.81 -6.04 3.23
CA LEU A 234 -11.25 -4.76 2.78
C LEU A 234 -12.28 -3.90 2.03
N VAL A 235 -13.13 -4.49 1.18
CA VAL A 235 -14.21 -3.77 0.51
C VAL A 235 -15.12 -3.12 1.55
N ARG A 236 -15.57 -3.88 2.55
CA ARG A 236 -16.39 -3.35 3.65
C ARG A 236 -15.64 -2.27 4.44
N HIS A 237 -14.38 -2.51 4.81
CA HIS A 237 -13.55 -1.55 5.54
C HIS A 237 -13.41 -0.23 4.80
N THR A 238 -13.06 -0.29 3.51
CA THR A 238 -12.96 0.88 2.62
C THR A 238 -14.29 1.63 2.53
N HIS A 239 -15.41 0.90 2.52
CA HIS A 239 -16.73 1.53 2.49
C HIS A 239 -17.08 2.31 3.76
N LEU A 240 -16.50 1.94 4.89
CA LEU A 240 -16.78 2.53 6.21
C LEU A 240 -15.89 3.73 6.56
N PHE A 241 -14.91 4.10 5.72
CA PHE A 241 -14.12 5.31 5.94
C PHE A 241 -15.00 6.56 5.98
N ASP A 242 -14.72 7.46 6.92
CA ASP A 242 -15.32 8.79 6.93
C ASP A 242 -14.38 9.80 6.26
N VAL A 243 -14.98 10.71 5.49
CA VAL A 243 -14.28 11.80 4.80
C VAL A 243 -14.85 13.11 5.31
N GLU A 244 -14.05 13.82 6.11
CA GLU A 244 -14.40 15.14 6.63
C GLU A 244 -13.79 16.23 5.76
N SER A 245 -14.44 17.40 5.70
CA SER A 245 -13.98 18.53 4.91
C SER A 245 -14.17 19.88 5.64
N GLY A 246 -13.34 20.86 5.30
CA GLY A 246 -13.42 22.23 5.81
C GLY A 246 -12.17 22.71 6.56
N GLY A 247 -12.11 24.02 6.84
CA GLY A 247 -10.91 24.68 7.39
C GLY A 247 -10.49 24.24 8.79
N GLN A 248 -11.41 23.69 9.57
CA GLN A 248 -11.20 23.16 10.92
C GLN A 248 -10.56 21.76 10.94
N VAL A 249 -10.54 21.08 9.80
CA VAL A 249 -10.02 19.71 9.69
C VAL A 249 -8.49 19.71 9.83
N THR A 250 -7.96 18.70 10.51
CA THR A 250 -6.51 18.52 10.67
C THR A 250 -6.00 17.36 9.81
N PRO A 251 -4.80 17.45 9.21
CA PRO A 251 -4.24 16.38 8.39
C PRO A 251 -3.58 15.26 9.22
N GLN A 252 -3.96 15.13 10.50
CA GLN A 252 -3.58 14.00 11.34
C GLN A 252 -4.69 12.95 11.25
N ASP A 253 -4.58 12.09 10.27
CA ASP A 253 -5.64 11.21 9.82
C ASP A 253 -5.07 9.93 9.18
N ASP A 254 -5.95 9.06 8.68
CA ASP A 254 -5.64 7.74 8.10
C ASP A 254 -5.57 7.80 6.56
N TYR A 255 -5.07 8.90 5.99
CA TYR A 255 -5.07 9.09 4.53
C TYR A 255 -4.33 7.97 3.77
N HIS A 256 -3.23 7.45 4.32
CA HIS A 256 -2.43 6.43 3.63
C HIS A 256 -3.25 5.14 3.49
N GLU A 257 -3.84 4.66 4.58
CA GLU A 257 -4.72 3.50 4.58
C GLU A 257 -5.91 3.71 3.64
N PHE A 258 -6.50 4.92 3.63
CA PHE A 258 -7.55 5.29 2.68
C PHE A 258 -7.07 5.17 1.23
N LEU A 259 -5.92 5.73 0.87
CA LEU A 259 -5.39 5.69 -0.50
C LEU A 259 -5.09 4.25 -0.94
N VAL A 260 -4.40 3.47 -0.10
CA VAL A 260 -4.02 2.08 -0.42
C VAL A 260 -5.24 1.17 -0.51
N CYS A 261 -6.24 1.33 0.37
CA CYS A 261 -7.49 0.59 0.28
C CYS A 261 -8.24 0.90 -1.03
N ASN A 262 -8.31 2.16 -1.45
CA ASN A 262 -8.92 2.53 -2.72
C ASN A 262 -8.09 2.09 -3.94
N TRP A 263 -6.76 2.01 -3.81
CA TRP A 263 -5.90 1.39 -4.81
C TRP A 263 -6.21 -0.11 -4.95
N MET A 264 -6.32 -0.84 -3.84
CA MET A 264 -6.70 -2.25 -3.85
C MET A 264 -8.07 -2.45 -4.49
N MET A 265 -9.06 -1.58 -4.20
CA MET A 265 -10.37 -1.62 -4.84
C MET A 265 -10.23 -1.57 -6.37
N SER A 266 -9.51 -0.58 -6.90
CA SER A 266 -9.28 -0.43 -8.34
C SER A 266 -8.53 -1.63 -8.94
N THR A 267 -7.48 -2.12 -8.28
CA THR A 267 -6.69 -3.27 -8.71
C THR A 267 -7.52 -4.56 -8.78
N CYS A 268 -8.47 -4.74 -7.86
CA CYS A 268 -9.40 -5.88 -7.82
C CYS A 268 -10.65 -5.70 -8.70
N GLY A 269 -10.69 -4.69 -9.59
CA GLY A 269 -11.82 -4.41 -10.47
C GLY A 269 -13.06 -3.84 -9.78
N GLN A 270 -12.93 -3.39 -8.53
CA GLN A 270 -13.97 -2.66 -7.81
C GLN A 270 -13.86 -1.15 -8.08
N GLN A 271 -14.91 -0.41 -7.72
CA GLN A 271 -14.91 1.04 -7.85
C GLN A 271 -14.13 1.68 -6.70
N GLY A 272 -12.89 2.11 -6.96
CA GLY A 272 -12.11 2.94 -6.04
C GLY A 272 -12.65 4.38 -5.95
N PHE A 273 -12.29 5.06 -4.86
CA PHE A 273 -12.57 6.47 -4.54
C PHE A 273 -14.05 6.84 -4.71
N PHE A 274 -14.96 6.00 -4.21
CA PHE A 274 -16.40 6.21 -4.41
C PHE A 274 -17.01 7.24 -3.43
N LYS A 275 -16.33 7.57 -2.32
CA LYS A 275 -16.79 8.57 -1.33
C LYS A 275 -16.89 9.97 -1.98
N PRO A 276 -17.85 10.81 -1.58
CA PRO A 276 -17.88 12.22 -2.00
C PRO A 276 -16.59 12.94 -1.60
N MET A 277 -16.08 13.79 -2.49
CA MET A 277 -14.84 14.55 -2.28
C MET A 277 -15.10 16.04 -2.45
N ALA A 278 -14.42 16.87 -1.65
CA ALA A 278 -14.55 18.31 -1.68
C ALA A 278 -13.27 19.00 -2.17
N HIS A 279 -13.41 20.16 -2.79
CA HIS A 279 -12.31 20.99 -3.30
C HIS A 279 -11.69 21.89 -2.20
N ASP A 280 -11.63 21.38 -0.97
CA ASP A 280 -11.12 22.07 0.21
C ASP A 280 -10.17 21.13 0.99
N ARG A 281 -9.88 21.48 2.24
CA ARG A 281 -9.11 20.58 3.11
C ARG A 281 -9.97 19.39 3.49
N MET A 282 -9.48 18.18 3.21
CA MET A 282 -10.11 16.93 3.63
C MET A 282 -9.28 16.20 4.69
N ALA A 283 -9.94 15.34 5.49
CA ALA A 283 -9.31 14.29 6.27
C ALA A 283 -10.06 12.97 6.16
N PHE A 284 -9.34 11.86 6.37
CA PHE A 284 -9.82 10.50 6.16
C PHE A 284 -9.70 9.70 7.45
N PHE A 285 -10.80 9.18 7.96
CA PHE A 285 -10.83 8.42 9.21
C PHE A 285 -11.30 7.01 8.94
N ARG A 286 -10.47 6.03 9.34
CA ARG A 286 -10.86 4.63 9.27
C ARG A 286 -11.95 4.35 10.30
N PRO A 287 -12.81 3.34 10.10
CA PRO A 287 -13.80 2.96 11.10
C PRO A 287 -13.15 2.57 12.43
N GLU A 288 -13.84 2.85 13.54
CA GLU A 288 -13.47 2.28 14.83
C GLU A 288 -13.55 0.74 14.75
N GLY A 289 -12.44 0.08 15.05
CA GLY A 289 -12.30 -1.37 14.99
C GLY A 289 -11.98 -1.98 16.34
N THR A 290 -12.28 -3.27 16.49
CA THR A 290 -11.77 -4.09 17.59
C THR A 290 -10.28 -4.37 17.37
N ALA A 291 -9.53 -4.55 18.46
CA ALA A 291 -8.13 -4.94 18.35
C ALA A 291 -8.03 -6.35 17.72
N GLY A 292 -7.10 -6.53 16.78
CA GLY A 292 -6.90 -7.83 16.15
C GLY A 292 -6.36 -8.89 17.12
N PRO A 293 -6.67 -10.19 16.91
CA PRO A 293 -6.25 -11.29 17.78
C PRO A 293 -4.73 -11.51 17.88
N LEU A 294 -3.92 -10.89 17.02
CA LEU A 294 -2.48 -11.17 16.93
C LEU A 294 -1.73 -11.03 18.26
N ARG A 295 -2.12 -10.05 19.09
CA ARG A 295 -1.53 -9.86 20.42
C ARG A 295 -1.89 -11.00 21.36
N GLU A 296 -3.18 -11.31 21.50
CA GLU A 296 -3.66 -12.40 22.35
C GLU A 296 -3.06 -13.75 21.92
N LEU A 297 -2.97 -14.01 20.61
CA LEU A 297 -2.29 -15.19 20.05
C LEU A 297 -0.81 -15.24 20.46
N SER A 298 -0.10 -14.12 20.36
CA SER A 298 1.32 -14.06 20.72
C SER A 298 1.54 -14.29 22.23
N GLU A 299 0.68 -13.72 23.07
CA GLU A 299 0.70 -13.91 24.52
C GLU A 299 0.34 -15.35 24.90
N CYS A 300 -0.66 -15.95 24.25
CA CYS A 300 -1.01 -17.37 24.41
C CYS A 300 0.17 -18.28 24.06
N MET A 301 0.81 -18.07 22.91
CA MET A 301 1.98 -18.85 22.51
C MET A 301 3.15 -18.69 23.47
N TYR A 302 3.38 -17.47 23.99
CA TYR A 302 4.42 -17.22 24.97
C TYR A 302 4.15 -17.95 26.30
N ASN A 303 2.91 -17.90 26.79
CA ASN A 303 2.52 -18.52 28.07
C ASN A 303 2.50 -20.05 28.05
N LEU A 304 2.27 -20.65 26.89
CA LEU A 304 2.30 -22.11 26.75
C LEU A 304 3.72 -22.68 26.84
N ASP A 305 4.76 -21.87 26.62
CA ASP A 305 6.17 -22.24 26.74
C ASP A 305 6.49 -23.61 26.09
N GLU A 306 6.92 -24.61 26.87
CA GLU A 306 7.23 -25.98 26.41
C GLU A 306 6.00 -26.77 25.93
N ALA A 307 4.79 -26.39 26.32
CA ALA A 307 3.54 -27.05 25.90
C ALA A 307 3.10 -26.64 24.49
N ARG A 308 3.76 -25.66 23.88
CA ARG A 308 3.44 -25.21 22.52
C ARG A 308 3.99 -26.18 21.47
N THR A 309 3.14 -26.54 20.51
CA THR A 309 3.53 -27.32 19.33
C THR A 309 3.36 -26.49 18.06
N ASP A 310 3.91 -26.97 16.95
CA ASP A 310 3.75 -26.41 15.61
C ASP A 310 2.50 -26.94 14.88
N ASP A 311 1.75 -27.86 15.51
CA ASP A 311 0.53 -28.44 14.96
C ASP A 311 -0.69 -27.59 15.34
N TRP A 312 -1.23 -26.85 14.37
CA TRP A 312 -2.42 -26.04 14.57
C TRP A 312 -3.63 -26.87 15.04
N GLU A 313 -3.86 -28.07 14.50
CA GLU A 313 -5.04 -28.87 14.85
C GLU A 313 -5.04 -29.29 16.32
N ALA A 314 -3.85 -29.62 16.84
CA ALA A 314 -3.66 -29.92 18.25
C ALA A 314 -3.77 -28.68 19.14
N MET A 315 -3.25 -27.54 18.68
CA MET A 315 -3.20 -26.29 19.45
C MET A 315 -4.52 -25.51 19.43
N ARG A 316 -5.33 -25.67 18.38
CA ARG A 316 -6.55 -24.90 18.13
C ARG A 316 -7.51 -24.85 19.33
N PRO A 317 -7.87 -25.98 20.00
CA PRO A 317 -8.77 -25.92 21.16
C PRO A 317 -8.18 -25.13 22.33
N LEU A 318 -6.88 -25.28 22.58
CA LEU A 318 -6.18 -24.61 23.68
C LEU A 318 -6.02 -23.11 23.43
N VAL A 319 -5.76 -22.74 22.18
CA VAL A 319 -5.66 -21.34 21.76
C VAL A 319 -7.01 -20.68 21.86
N LEU A 320 -8.05 -21.25 21.26
CA LEU A 320 -9.37 -20.63 21.24
C LEU A 320 -9.95 -20.45 22.65
N ASP A 321 -9.72 -21.37 23.58
CA ASP A 321 -10.16 -21.26 24.99
C ASP A 321 -9.53 -20.07 25.73
N GLN A 322 -8.36 -19.61 25.30
CA GLN A 322 -7.65 -18.47 25.89
C GLN A 322 -7.94 -17.13 25.22
N LEU A 323 -8.54 -17.15 24.02
CA LEU A 323 -8.85 -15.94 23.25
C LEU A 323 -10.21 -15.37 23.63
N SER A 324 -10.35 -14.05 23.53
CA SER A 324 -11.64 -13.37 23.58
C SER A 324 -12.58 -13.84 22.45
N GLU A 325 -13.89 -13.72 22.64
CA GLU A 325 -14.88 -14.17 21.64
C GLU A 325 -14.67 -13.49 20.27
N ASP A 326 -14.38 -12.19 20.25
CA ASP A 326 -14.07 -11.45 19.03
C ASP A 326 -12.80 -11.97 18.35
N ALA A 327 -11.75 -12.27 19.13
CA ALA A 327 -10.51 -12.84 18.64
C ALA A 327 -10.74 -14.23 18.02
N GLN A 328 -11.55 -15.08 18.65
CA GLN A 328 -11.88 -16.42 18.13
C GLN A 328 -12.56 -16.35 16.76
N VAL A 329 -13.46 -15.37 16.54
CA VAL A 329 -14.14 -15.17 15.25
C VAL A 329 -13.13 -14.81 14.16
N VAL A 330 -12.23 -13.85 14.43
CA VAL A 330 -11.22 -13.42 13.45
C VAL A 330 -10.24 -14.54 13.13
N VAL A 331 -9.80 -15.31 14.13
CA VAL A 331 -8.92 -16.47 13.91
C VAL A 331 -9.59 -17.53 13.06
N SER A 332 -10.88 -17.80 13.29
CA SER A 332 -11.64 -18.77 12.48
C SER A 332 -11.77 -18.31 11.01
N TRP A 333 -11.89 -17.01 10.76
CA TRP A 333 -11.84 -16.47 9.39
C TRP A 333 -10.44 -16.52 8.78
N ALA A 334 -9.40 -16.26 9.57
CA ALA A 334 -8.02 -16.39 9.11
C ALA A 334 -7.71 -17.84 8.68
N GLU A 335 -8.09 -18.80 9.51
CA GLU A 335 -7.98 -20.26 9.26
C GLU A 335 -8.61 -20.67 7.93
N THR A 336 -9.77 -20.11 7.60
CA THR A 336 -10.50 -20.43 6.37
C THR A 336 -10.10 -19.60 5.16
N SER A 337 -9.27 -18.56 5.34
CA SER A 337 -8.87 -17.64 4.27
C SER A 337 -7.72 -18.15 3.40
N SER A 338 -6.92 -19.09 3.91
CA SER A 338 -5.77 -19.65 3.19
C SER A 338 -5.54 -21.11 3.58
N ASP A 339 -5.28 -21.95 2.59
CA ASP A 339 -4.83 -23.34 2.77
C ASP A 339 -3.46 -23.44 3.46
N LYS A 340 -2.73 -22.32 3.56
CA LYS A 340 -1.43 -22.23 4.23
C LYS A 340 -1.49 -21.84 5.70
N PHE A 341 -2.68 -21.70 6.28
CA PHE A 341 -2.81 -21.31 7.69
C PHE A 341 -2.02 -22.23 8.64
N GLY A 342 -2.09 -23.55 8.46
CA GLY A 342 -1.32 -24.49 9.27
C GLY A 342 0.20 -24.31 9.13
N ALA A 343 0.70 -24.13 7.90
CA ALA A 343 2.11 -23.87 7.65
C ALA A 343 2.58 -22.51 8.21
N PHE A 344 1.71 -21.49 8.13
CA PHE A 344 1.92 -20.21 8.79
C PHE A 344 2.06 -20.39 10.31
N PHE A 345 1.14 -21.14 10.92
CA PHE A 345 1.14 -21.39 12.36
C PHE A 345 2.40 -22.09 12.84
N GLN A 346 2.93 -23.07 12.07
CA GLN A 346 4.21 -23.72 12.38
C GLN A 346 5.35 -22.71 12.59
N GLY A 347 5.47 -21.74 11.68
CA GLY A 347 6.45 -20.65 11.80
C GLY A 347 6.13 -19.68 12.94
N PHE A 348 4.87 -19.30 13.08
CA PHE A 348 4.39 -18.39 14.13
C PHE A 348 4.65 -18.94 15.54
N ALA A 349 4.50 -20.25 15.72
CA ALA A 349 4.72 -20.96 16.97
C ALA A 349 6.20 -21.09 17.34
N ARG A 350 7.19 -20.89 16.47
CA ARG A 350 8.62 -20.80 16.85
C ARG A 350 9.17 -21.98 17.68
N THR A 351 8.56 -23.17 17.60
CA THR A 351 8.97 -24.33 18.41
C THR A 351 10.39 -24.80 18.06
N SER A 352 10.79 -24.64 16.79
CA SER A 352 12.13 -24.96 16.31
C SER A 352 13.24 -24.02 16.80
N LEU A 353 12.91 -22.77 17.18
CA LEU A 353 13.88 -21.82 17.75
C LEU A 353 14.21 -22.14 19.21
N ALA A 354 13.30 -22.79 19.94
CA ALA A 354 13.54 -23.23 21.31
C ALA A 354 14.62 -24.32 21.37
N LEU A 355 14.75 -25.15 20.33
CA LEU A 355 15.73 -26.24 20.25
C LEU A 355 17.18 -25.77 20.09
N VAL A 356 17.41 -24.54 19.62
CA VAL A 356 18.77 -23.98 19.42
C VAL A 356 19.28 -23.22 20.65
N ALA A 357 18.37 -22.88 21.58
CA ALA A 357 18.70 -22.18 22.82
C ALA A 357 18.97 -23.11 24.02
N MET A 358 18.73 -24.42 23.84
CA MET A 358 19.19 -25.50 24.73
C MET A 358 20.56 -26.00 24.30
#